data_AF-A0A7Y4GLQ0-F1
#
_entry.id   AF-A0A7Y4GLQ0-F1
#
_cell.length_a   1.000
_cell.length_b   1.000
_cell.length_c   1.000
_cell.angle_alpha   90.00
_cell.angle_beta   90.00
_cell.angle_gamma   90.00
#
_symmetry.space_group_name_H-M   'P 1'
#
loop_
_entity.id
_entity.type
_entity.pdbx_description
1 polymer ?
#
loop_
_entity_poly.entity_id
_entity_poly.type
_entity_poly.pdbx_seq_one_letter_code
_entity_poly.pdbx_strand_id
1 'polypeptide(L)'
;MFKTVLHADDGSDAAFRALALAIAVTRQNAGSLHLVCVEEIPPMPEYLEEIREAKGIAARRFHPVVERARRLAQQAGSGCMFTS
;
A
#
# COMPACT_ATOMS: atom_id res chain seq x y z
N MET A 1 18.05 3.28 15.05
CA MET A 1 17.23 2.08 14.71
C MET A 1 15.79 2.53 14.51
N PHE A 2 15.09 2.05 13.47
CA PHE A 2 13.79 2.60 13.08
C PHE A 2 12.65 1.97 13.89
N LYS A 3 11.91 2.80 14.65
CA LYS A 3 10.75 2.36 15.43
C LYS A 3 9.49 2.19 14.55
N THR A 4 9.40 2.98 13.49
CA THR A 4 8.26 3.02 12.58
C THR A 4 8.76 3.21 11.16
N VAL A 5 8.27 2.37 10.24
CA VAL A 5 8.53 2.45 8.81
C VAL A 5 7.19 2.74 8.12
N LEU A 6 7.18 3.76 7.26
CA LEU A 6 6.04 4.07 6.41
C LEU A 6 6.41 3.71 4.97
N HIS A 7 5.58 2.90 4.32
CA HIS A 7 5.76 2.50 2.94
C HIS A 7 4.58 3.00 2.09
N ALA A 8 4.90 3.81 1.08
CA ALA A 8 3.97 4.23 0.05
C ALA A 8 4.02 3.21 -1.10
N ASP A 9 2.88 2.58 -1.40
CA ASP A 9 2.74 1.54 -2.42
C ASP A 9 1.84 2.06 -3.56
N ASP A 10 2.40 2.21 -4.75
CA ASP A 10 1.70 2.62 -5.97
C ASP A 10 1.20 1.41 -6.80
N GLY A 11 1.38 0.18 -6.28
CA GLY A 11 1.04 -1.07 -6.95
C GLY A 11 2.04 -1.52 -8.02
N SER A 12 3.13 -0.78 -8.24
CA SER A 12 4.20 -1.18 -9.15
C SER A 12 5.04 -2.33 -8.58
N ASP A 13 5.69 -3.11 -9.44
CA ASP A 13 6.62 -4.14 -8.98
C ASP A 13 7.82 -3.55 -8.22
N ALA A 14 8.18 -2.30 -8.50
CA ALA A 14 9.22 -1.59 -7.75
C ALA A 14 8.75 -1.31 -6.31
N ALA A 15 7.51 -0.87 -6.12
CA ALA A 15 6.91 -0.70 -4.80
C ALA A 15 6.87 -2.02 -4.02
N PHE A 16 6.47 -3.13 -4.64
CA PHE A 16 6.47 -4.43 -3.96
C PHE A 16 7.87 -4.89 -3.52
N ARG A 17 8.91 -4.61 -4.29
CA ARG A 17 10.31 -4.90 -3.88
C ARG A 17 10.73 -4.02 -2.70
N ALA A 18 10.34 -2.75 -2.71
CA ALA A 18 10.58 -1.84 -1.60
C ALA A 18 9.80 -2.25 -0.33
N LEU A 19 8.56 -2.73 -0.47
CA LEU A 19 7.77 -3.30 0.63
C LEU A 19 8.48 -4.49 1.27
N ALA A 20 9.04 -5.40 0.47
CA ALA A 20 9.78 -6.55 1.00
C ALA A 20 11.00 -6.11 1.84
N LEU A 21 11.72 -5.09 1.40
CA LEU A 21 12.83 -4.52 2.16
C LEU A 21 12.34 -3.82 3.44
N ALA A 22 11.25 -3.05 3.36
CA ALA A 22 10.65 -2.38 4.50
C ALA A 22 10.24 -3.38 5.60
N ILE A 23 9.66 -4.51 5.21
CA ILE A 23 9.33 -5.63 6.12
C ILE A 23 10.61 -6.16 6.78
N ALA A 24 11.66 -6.44 6.00
CA ALA A 24 12.92 -6.98 6.54
C ALA A 24 13.56 -6.04 7.57
N VAL A 25 13.63 -4.74 7.25
CA VAL A 25 14.17 -3.71 8.15
C VAL A 25 13.31 -3.58 9.40
N THR A 26 12.00 -3.60 9.28
CA THR A 26 11.08 -3.49 10.41
C THR A 26 11.22 -4.68 11.36
N ARG A 27 11.36 -5.90 10.83
CA ARG A 27 11.56 -7.12 11.62
C ARG A 27 12.86 -7.12 12.40
N GLN A 28 13.97 -6.74 11.75
CA GLN A 28 15.27 -6.59 12.43
C GLN A 28 15.18 -5.59 13.58
N ASN A 29 14.28 -4.62 13.46
CA ASN A 29 14.14 -3.55 14.43
C ASN A 29 13.01 -3.71 15.45
N ALA A 30 12.25 -4.80 15.40
CA ALA A 30 11.01 -4.98 16.17
C ALA A 30 10.08 -3.74 16.12
N GLY A 31 10.08 -3.06 14.96
CA GLY A 31 9.33 -1.82 14.74
C GLY A 31 7.92 -2.07 14.20
N SER A 32 7.20 -0.98 13.92
CA SER A 32 5.92 -1.02 13.19
C SER A 32 6.10 -0.70 11.70
N LEU A 33 5.34 -1.37 10.85
CA LEU A 33 5.24 -1.06 9.42
C LEU A 33 3.82 -0.57 9.11
N HIS A 34 3.73 0.62 8.53
CA HIS A 34 2.50 1.23 8.03
C HIS A 34 2.56 1.27 6.51
N LEU A 35 1.51 0.79 5.86
CA LEU A 35 1.36 0.82 4.41
C LEU A 35 0.34 1.90 4.05
N VAL A 36 0.70 2.78 3.12
CA VAL A 36 -0.22 3.73 2.47
C VAL A 36 -0.22 3.42 0.98
N CYS A 37 -1.39 3.27 0.41
CA CYS A 37 -1.55 3.07 -1.03
C CYS A 37 -1.66 4.44 -1.72
N VAL A 38 -0.81 4.72 -2.70
CA VAL A 38 -0.80 6.01 -3.43
C VAL A 38 -1.45 5.83 -4.78
N GLU A 39 -2.45 6.67 -5.07
CA GLU A 39 -3.09 6.74 -6.37
C GLU A 39 -2.75 8.06 -7.07
N GLU A 40 -2.29 7.98 -8.30
CA GLU A 40 -2.34 9.12 -9.21
C GLU A 40 -3.78 9.28 -9.70
N ILE A 41 -4.52 10.19 -9.08
CA ILE A 41 -5.84 10.56 -9.58
C ILE A 41 -5.61 11.36 -10.87
N PRO A 42 -6.24 11.00 -12.00
CA PRO A 42 -6.17 11.81 -13.22
C PRO A 42 -6.61 13.25 -12.92
N PRO A 43 -6.08 14.25 -13.65
CA PRO A 43 -6.41 15.66 -13.44
C PRO A 43 -7.92 15.88 -13.41
N MET A 44 -8.34 16.77 -12.50
CA MET A 44 -9.72 16.99 -12.04
C MET A 44 -10.78 16.80 -13.15
N PRO A 45 -11.72 15.84 -13.00
CA PRO A 45 -12.84 15.69 -13.92
C PRO A 45 -13.73 16.94 -13.85
N GLU A 46 -14.25 17.41 -14.99
CA GLU A 46 -15.13 18.58 -15.05
C GLU A 46 -16.52 18.31 -14.45
N TYR A 47 -16.89 17.02 -14.27
CA TYR A 47 -18.24 16.61 -13.85
C TYR A 47 -18.26 15.64 -12.64
N LEU A 48 -19.28 15.80 -11.79
CA LEU A 48 -19.49 14.99 -10.57
C LEU A 48 -19.71 13.49 -10.84
N GLU A 49 -20.25 13.13 -12.00
CA GLU A 49 -20.53 11.73 -12.37
C GLU A 49 -19.25 10.95 -12.69
N GLU A 50 -18.29 11.59 -13.34
CA GLU A 50 -16.95 11.03 -13.62
C GLU A 50 -16.19 10.73 -12.32
N ILE A 51 -16.40 11.53 -11.26
CA ILE A 51 -15.80 11.31 -9.94
C ILE A 51 -16.31 10.01 -9.29
N ARG A 52 -17.59 9.65 -9.48
CA ARG A 52 -18.16 8.41 -8.90
C ARG A 52 -17.67 7.17 -9.63
N GLU A 53 -17.60 7.21 -10.96
CA GLU A 53 -17.05 6.10 -11.75
C GLU A 53 -15.56 5.92 -11.49
N ALA A 54 -14.77 7.01 -11.46
CA ALA A 54 -13.35 6.96 -11.15
C ALA A 54 -13.08 6.32 -9.79
N LYS A 55 -13.83 6.71 -8.74
CA LYS A 55 -13.74 6.09 -7.41
C LYS A 55 -14.12 4.60 -7.40
N GLY A 56 -15.13 4.22 -8.17
CA GLY A 56 -15.57 2.82 -8.28
C GLY A 56 -14.54 1.91 -8.98
N ILE A 57 -13.84 2.44 -9.99
CA ILE A 57 -12.76 1.74 -10.69
C ILE A 57 -11.50 1.68 -9.82
N ALA A 58 -11.16 2.79 -9.14
CA ALA A 58 -10.04 2.89 -8.20
C ALA A 58 -10.14 1.85 -7.07
N ALA A 59 -11.30 1.76 -6.41
CA ALA A 59 -11.52 0.80 -5.33
C ALA A 59 -11.34 -0.66 -5.76
N ARG A 60 -11.65 -1.00 -7.02
CA ARG A 60 -11.45 -2.36 -7.57
C ARG A 60 -9.99 -2.67 -7.89
N ARG A 61 -9.20 -1.65 -8.28
CA ARG A 61 -7.75 -1.79 -8.56
C ARG A 61 -6.91 -2.00 -7.31
N PHE A 62 -7.32 -1.46 -6.15
CA PHE A 62 -6.54 -1.56 -4.92
C PHE A 62 -6.73 -2.83 -4.11
N HIS A 63 -7.86 -3.53 -4.30
CA HIS A 63 -8.08 -4.81 -3.64
C HIS A 63 -6.93 -5.82 -3.85
N PRO A 64 -6.43 -6.05 -5.08
CA PRO A 64 -5.28 -6.95 -5.28
C PRO A 64 -3.96 -6.43 -4.71
N VAL A 65 -3.73 -5.12 -4.64
CA VAL A 65 -2.50 -4.52 -4.08
C VAL A 65 -2.46 -4.75 -2.56
N VAL A 66 -3.55 -4.44 -1.87
CA VAL A 66 -3.69 -4.67 -0.43
C VAL A 66 -3.59 -6.16 -0.10
N GLU A 67 -4.23 -7.03 -0.90
CA GLU A 67 -4.13 -8.47 -0.71
C GLU A 67 -2.71 -9.01 -0.94
N ARG A 68 -1.98 -8.51 -1.95
CA ARG A 68 -0.58 -8.88 -2.20
C ARG A 68 0.32 -8.42 -1.05
N ALA A 69 0.13 -7.19 -0.56
CA ALA A 69 0.86 -6.65 0.59
C ALA A 69 0.56 -7.45 1.88
N ARG A 70 -0.70 -7.84 2.10
CA ARG A 70 -1.11 -8.72 3.21
C ARG A 70 -0.43 -10.08 3.16
N ARG A 71 -0.39 -10.72 1.99
CA ARG A 71 0.30 -12.01 1.82
C ARG A 71 1.78 -11.91 2.14
N LEU A 72 2.45 -10.85 1.67
CA LEU A 72 3.87 -10.61 1.97
C LEU A 72 4.11 -10.42 3.47
N ALA A 73 3.24 -9.65 4.15
CA ALA A 73 3.32 -9.46 5.59
C ALA A 73 3.08 -10.76 6.38
N GLN A 74 2.10 -11.58 5.96
CA GLN A 74 1.79 -12.87 6.58
C GLN A 74 2.94 -13.88 6.41
N GLN A 75 3.49 -14.00 5.21
CA GLN A 75 4.66 -14.84 4.94
C GLN A 75 5.87 -14.41 5.79
N ALA A 76 5.98 -13.11 6.07
CA ALA A 76 7.01 -12.55 6.92
C ALA A 76 6.67 -12.55 8.42
N GLY A 77 5.55 -13.14 8.87
CA GLY A 77 5.19 -13.22 10.30
C GLY A 77 5.11 -11.86 11.00
N SER A 78 4.80 -10.78 10.25
CA SER A 78 4.83 -9.40 10.76
C SER A 78 3.41 -8.86 10.87
N GLY A 79 3.03 -8.37 12.05
CA GLY A 79 1.77 -7.65 12.26
C GLY A 79 1.79 -6.29 11.58
N CYS A 80 1.44 -6.24 10.29
CA CYS A 80 1.28 -4.98 9.55
C CYS A 80 -0.08 -4.37 9.83
N MET A 81 -0.08 -3.08 10.20
CA MET A 81 -1.29 -2.29 10.28
C MET A 81 -1.52 -1.64 8.91
N PHE A 82 -2.56 -2.09 8.22
CA PHE A 82 -2.94 -1.56 6.91
C PHE A 82 -3.95 -0.42 7.11
N THR A 83 -3.61 0.78 6.63
CA THR A 83 -4.53 1.93 6.61
C THR A 83 -4.85 2.25 5.16
N SER A 84 -6.12 2.05 4.78
CA SER A 84 -6.68 2.40 3.47
C SER A 84 -7.09 3.87 3.42
#